data_AF-A0A6P1PW90-F1
#
_entry.id   AF-A0A6P1PW90-F1
#
_cell.length_a   1.000
_cell.length_b   1.000
_cell.length_c   1.000
_cell.angle_alpha   90.00
_cell.angle_beta   90.00
_cell.angle_gamma   90.00
#
_symmetry.space_group_name_H-M   'P 1'
#
loop_
_entity.id
_entity.type
_entity.pdbx_description
1 polymer ?
#
loop_
_entity_poly.entity_id
_entity_poly.type
_entity_poly.pdbx_seq_one_letter_code
_entity_poly.pdbx_strand_id
1 'polypeptide(L)'
;MISSFRPHLLSLSLLIGIAAPWAANAQASISNVGSGSVEDRVTSLERISNSQAQLLQQLQQQLNATQSDIDSLRGQIQENSYQLNQVVERQKQIYQQIDSLSSGASASAGGAAASGDNAATDSPASSGAATGSSAAPVQSGDANSDYNSAVALVLEKKQYDQAITAFQAFVKKYPDSTYQPNANYWLGQLNYNKGKKDDAAYYFATVVKNYPKSPKSAEALYKVGVIMQDKGDSAKAKAVYQQVIKQYPNTEAAKQAQKRAAGL
;
A
#
# COMPACT_ATOMS: atom_id res chain seq x y z
N MET A 1 -13.20 -28.14 -52.72
CA MET A 1 -14.65 -28.08 -52.50
C MET A 1 -14.99 -26.66 -52.08
N ILE A 2 -15.53 -25.89 -53.02
CA ILE A 2 -15.97 -24.50 -52.84
C ILE A 2 -17.34 -24.54 -52.14
N SER A 3 -17.57 -23.71 -51.12
CA SER A 3 -18.90 -23.41 -50.61
C SER A 3 -19.10 -21.90 -50.51
N SER A 4 -20.34 -21.50 -50.72
CA SER A 4 -20.80 -20.36 -51.50
C SER A 4 -21.29 -19.17 -50.68
N PHE A 5 -21.07 -17.97 -51.25
CA PHE A 5 -21.60 -16.66 -50.86
C PHE A 5 -23.12 -16.62 -50.65
N ARG A 6 -23.57 -15.81 -49.67
CA ARG A 6 -24.79 -14.98 -49.80
C ARG A 6 -24.57 -13.59 -49.17
N PRO A 7 -24.69 -12.49 -49.94
CA PRO A 7 -24.75 -11.13 -49.42
C PRO A 7 -26.21 -10.73 -49.14
N HIS A 8 -26.45 -10.03 -48.03
CA HIS A 8 -27.69 -9.27 -47.84
C HIS A 8 -27.37 -7.78 -47.83
N LEU A 9 -27.59 -7.17 -49.00
CA LEU A 9 -27.92 -5.77 -49.18
C LEU A 9 -29.42 -5.61 -48.87
N LEU A 10 -29.75 -4.68 -47.98
CA LEU A 10 -31.06 -4.01 -47.96
C LEU A 10 -30.84 -2.57 -47.49
N SER A 11 -30.80 -1.69 -48.48
CA SER A 11 -30.87 -0.24 -48.40
C SER A 11 -32.34 0.22 -48.31
N LEU A 12 -32.64 1.18 -47.44
CA LEU A 12 -33.70 2.21 -47.59
C LEU A 12 -33.51 3.23 -46.43
N SER A 13 -32.85 4.37 -46.63
CA SER A 13 -33.35 5.65 -47.19
C SER A 13 -34.37 6.42 -46.33
N LEU A 14 -33.89 7.58 -45.84
CA LEU A 14 -34.53 8.92 -45.89
C LEU A 14 -35.52 9.39 -44.80
N LEU A 15 -35.08 10.39 -44.02
CA LEU A 15 -35.83 11.58 -43.55
C LEU A 15 -34.82 12.55 -42.89
N ILE A 16 -34.35 13.62 -43.57
CA ILE A 16 -34.88 15.01 -43.52
C ILE A 16 -35.23 15.38 -42.06
N GLY A 17 -34.62 16.31 -41.33
CA GLY A 17 -33.77 17.46 -41.65
C GLY A 17 -34.28 18.63 -40.80
N ILE A 18 -33.51 19.12 -39.82
CA ILE A 18 -33.70 20.45 -39.22
C ILE A 18 -32.31 21.06 -38.97
N ALA A 19 -32.05 22.15 -39.69
CA ALA A 19 -30.97 23.07 -39.41
C ALA A 19 -31.31 23.92 -38.18
N ALA A 20 -30.35 24.09 -37.28
CA ALA A 20 -30.36 25.15 -36.29
C ALA A 20 -28.93 25.71 -36.14
N PRO A 21 -28.65 26.94 -36.60
CA PRO A 21 -27.46 27.65 -36.19
C PRO A 21 -27.69 28.20 -34.78
N TRP A 22 -27.23 27.48 -33.78
CA TRP A 22 -26.90 28.06 -32.48
C TRP A 22 -25.87 29.19 -32.64
N ALA A 23 -26.37 30.41 -32.79
CA ALA A 23 -25.62 31.61 -32.44
C ALA A 23 -25.45 31.59 -30.91
N ALA A 24 -24.28 31.17 -30.44
CA ALA A 24 -23.89 31.37 -29.06
C ALA A 24 -23.64 32.88 -28.84
N ASN A 25 -24.65 33.58 -28.32
CA ASN A 25 -24.44 34.86 -27.67
C ASN A 25 -23.62 34.57 -26.40
N ALA A 26 -22.30 34.73 -26.50
CA ALA A 26 -21.44 34.84 -25.34
C ALA A 26 -21.72 36.20 -24.69
N GLN A 27 -22.76 36.27 -23.86
CA GLN A 27 -22.88 37.31 -22.87
C GLN A 27 -21.77 37.05 -21.84
N ALA A 28 -20.56 37.53 -22.15
CA ALA A 28 -19.50 37.60 -21.16
C ALA A 28 -20.04 38.47 -20.03
N SER A 29 -20.28 37.87 -18.86
CA SER A 29 -20.52 38.61 -17.65
C SER A 29 -19.30 39.51 -17.41
N ILE A 30 -19.43 40.79 -17.77
CA ILE A 30 -18.50 41.83 -17.37
C ILE A 30 -18.58 41.85 -15.85
N SER A 31 -17.59 41.24 -15.19
CA SER A 31 -17.38 41.45 -13.77
C SER A 31 -17.07 42.93 -13.62
N ASN A 32 -18.01 43.67 -13.04
CA ASN A 32 -17.86 45.08 -12.70
C ASN A 32 -16.68 45.23 -11.75
N VAL A 33 -15.50 45.50 -12.29
CA VAL A 33 -14.32 45.84 -11.50
C VAL A 33 -14.48 47.29 -11.08
N GLY A 34 -14.98 47.48 -9.85
CA GLY A 34 -14.61 48.61 -9.01
C GLY A 34 -15.31 49.93 -9.29
N SER A 35 -16.53 50.06 -8.79
CA SER A 35 -17.03 51.32 -8.22
C SER A 35 -17.28 51.16 -6.71
N GLY A 36 -16.42 50.40 -6.03
CA GLY A 36 -16.38 50.37 -4.56
C GLY A 36 -15.66 51.63 -4.09
N SER A 37 -16.24 52.36 -3.14
CA SER A 37 -15.65 53.59 -2.65
C SER A 37 -14.29 53.30 -1.98
N VAL A 38 -13.46 54.33 -1.75
CA VAL A 38 -12.14 54.13 -1.12
C VAL A 38 -12.29 53.44 0.24
N GLU A 39 -13.42 53.69 0.91
CA GLU A 39 -13.84 53.09 2.17
C GLU A 39 -14.10 51.57 2.04
N ASP A 40 -14.68 51.09 0.94
CA ASP A 40 -14.84 49.65 0.68
C ASP A 40 -13.48 48.95 0.49
N ARG A 41 -12.54 49.64 -0.16
CA ARG A 41 -11.17 49.13 -0.37
C ARG A 41 -10.41 49.08 0.95
N VAL A 42 -10.53 50.10 1.80
CA VAL A 42 -9.93 50.10 3.16
C VAL A 42 -10.52 48.99 4.01
N THR A 43 -11.84 48.83 4.01
CA THR A 43 -12.52 47.74 4.74
C THR A 43 -12.07 46.35 4.25
N SER A 44 -11.88 46.18 2.94
CA SER A 44 -11.36 44.95 2.36
C SER A 44 -9.90 44.69 2.76
N LEU A 45 -9.06 45.73 2.76
CA LEU A 45 -7.66 45.63 3.18
C LEU A 45 -7.52 45.34 4.68
N GLU A 46 -8.34 45.93 5.53
CA GLU A 46 -8.39 45.61 6.97
C GLU A 46 -8.84 44.16 7.21
N ARG A 47 -9.84 43.68 6.45
CA ARG A 47 -10.28 42.27 6.52
C ARG A 47 -9.20 41.31 6.04
N ILE A 48 -8.50 41.64 4.96
CA ILE A 48 -7.38 40.85 4.43
C ILE A 48 -6.22 40.84 5.44
N SER A 49 -5.85 42.00 5.99
CA SER A 49 -4.82 42.13 7.03
C SER A 49 -5.14 41.29 8.27
N ASN A 50 -6.36 41.38 8.79
CA ASN A 50 -6.81 40.56 9.92
C ASN A 50 -6.80 39.06 9.59
N SER A 51 -7.19 38.67 8.37
CA SER A 51 -7.12 37.27 7.94
C SER A 51 -5.69 36.75 7.81
N GLN A 52 -4.75 37.63 7.41
CA GLN A 52 -3.34 37.30 7.26
C GLN A 52 -2.66 37.16 8.63
N ALA A 53 -3.04 37.98 9.61
CA ALA A 53 -2.62 37.82 11.01
C ALA A 53 -3.12 36.49 11.61
N GLN A 54 -4.39 36.13 11.34
CA GLN A 54 -4.94 34.84 11.77
C GLN A 54 -4.22 33.65 11.11
N LEU A 55 -3.86 33.76 9.83
CA LEU A 55 -3.11 32.73 9.12
C LEU A 55 -1.71 32.55 9.71
N LEU A 56 -1.00 33.64 10.02
CA LEU A 56 0.32 33.57 10.66
C LEU A 56 0.24 32.88 12.03
N GLN A 57 -0.81 33.17 12.80
CA GLN A 57 -1.03 32.53 14.09
C GLN A 57 -1.37 31.04 13.94
N GLN A 58 -2.14 30.66 12.93
CA GLN A 58 -2.41 29.26 12.60
C GLN A 58 -1.13 28.53 12.15
N LEU A 59 -0.29 29.16 11.34
CA LEU A 59 1.00 28.62 10.90
C LEU A 59 1.94 28.39 12.10
N GLN A 60 1.96 29.33 13.05
CA GLN A 60 2.77 29.19 14.25
C GLN A 60 2.25 28.08 15.17
N GLN A 61 0.94 27.94 15.32
CA GLN A 61 0.33 26.82 16.03
C GLN A 61 0.64 25.48 15.34
N GLN A 62 0.60 25.44 14.01
CA GLN A 62 0.94 24.25 13.24
C GLN A 62 2.41 23.85 13.43
N LEU A 63 3.34 24.82 13.42
CA LEU A 63 4.76 24.54 13.68
C LEU A 63 4.96 23.93 15.07
N ASN A 64 4.31 24.49 16.09
CA ASN A 64 4.38 23.95 17.45
C ASN A 64 3.79 22.54 17.56
N ALA A 65 2.66 22.28 16.88
CA ALA A 65 2.06 20.95 16.83
C ALA A 65 3.00 19.95 16.14
N THR A 66 3.57 20.32 14.99
CA THR A 66 4.52 19.45 14.29
C THR A 66 5.79 19.18 15.10
N GLN A 67 6.26 20.15 15.89
CA GLN A 67 7.41 19.95 16.75
C GLN A 67 7.08 18.97 17.88
N SER A 68 5.92 19.12 18.52
CA SER A 68 5.43 18.17 19.54
C SER A 68 5.26 16.76 18.99
N ASP A 69 4.77 16.62 17.76
CA ASP A 69 4.63 15.33 17.10
C ASP A 69 6.00 14.68 16.84
N ILE A 70 7.00 15.46 16.41
CA ILE A 70 8.38 14.97 16.23
C ILE A 70 8.97 14.47 17.55
N ASP A 71 8.76 15.20 18.65
CA ASP A 71 9.25 14.81 19.96
C ASP A 71 8.54 13.54 20.47
N SER A 72 7.24 13.41 20.23
CA SER A 72 6.46 12.20 20.53
C SER A 72 6.95 11.00 19.72
N LEU A 73 7.14 11.17 18.41
CA LEU A 73 7.64 10.13 17.52
C LEU A 73 9.06 9.70 17.92
N ARG A 74 9.93 10.63 18.29
CA ARG A 74 11.26 10.31 18.82
C ARG A 74 11.17 9.47 20.10
N GLY A 75 10.27 9.82 21.01
CA GLY A 75 10.00 9.03 22.21
C GLY A 75 9.54 7.61 21.87
N GLN A 76 8.57 7.46 20.96
CA GLN A 76 8.09 6.15 20.50
C GLN A 76 9.17 5.31 19.81
N ILE A 77 10.08 5.94 19.05
CA ILE A 77 11.21 5.24 18.43
C ILE A 77 12.18 4.74 19.50
N GLN A 78 12.48 5.55 20.52
CA GLN A 78 13.32 5.14 21.64
C GLN A 78 12.70 3.98 22.42
N GLU A 79 11.39 4.03 22.68
CA GLU A 79 10.66 2.97 23.35
C GLU A 79 10.64 1.67 22.53
N ASN A 80 10.31 1.74 21.24
CA ASN A 80 10.32 0.57 20.36
C ASN A 80 11.72 -0.04 20.23
N SER A 81 12.77 0.79 20.15
CA SER A 81 14.16 0.34 20.13
C SER A 81 14.52 -0.40 21.43
N TYR A 82 14.09 0.11 22.57
CA TYR A 82 14.28 -0.55 23.86
C TYR A 82 13.54 -1.90 23.94
N GLN A 83 12.29 -1.95 23.51
CA GLN A 83 11.51 -3.20 23.47
C GLN A 83 12.14 -4.23 22.52
N LEU A 84 12.62 -3.80 21.35
CA LEU A 84 13.34 -4.68 20.41
C LEU A 84 14.61 -5.26 21.04
N ASN A 85 15.42 -4.44 21.70
CA ASN A 85 16.63 -4.92 22.39
C ASN A 85 16.29 -5.92 23.50
N GLN A 86 15.20 -5.69 24.26
CA GLN A 86 14.75 -6.66 25.26
C GLN A 86 14.33 -8.00 24.62
N VAL A 87 13.61 -7.96 23.49
CA VAL A 87 13.21 -9.18 22.77
C VAL A 87 14.42 -9.94 22.25
N VAL A 88 15.42 -9.23 21.70
CA VAL A 88 16.67 -9.84 21.22
C VAL A 88 17.43 -10.50 22.36
N GLU A 89 17.57 -9.83 23.51
CA GLU A 89 18.27 -10.41 24.66
C GLU A 89 17.52 -11.63 25.23
N ARG A 90 16.19 -11.56 25.29
CA ARG A 90 15.35 -12.70 25.67
C ARG A 90 15.50 -13.87 24.71
N GLN A 91 15.55 -13.60 23.40
CA GLN A 91 15.76 -14.62 22.38
C GLN A 91 17.12 -15.32 22.56
N LYS A 92 18.17 -14.55 22.84
CA LYS A 92 19.51 -15.07 23.14
C LYS A 92 19.51 -15.98 24.38
N GLN A 93 18.81 -15.59 25.45
CA GLN A 93 18.65 -16.43 26.64
C GLN A 93 17.92 -17.75 26.33
N ILE A 94 16.88 -17.70 25.50
CA ILE A 94 16.16 -18.91 25.07
C ILE A 94 17.10 -19.85 24.30
N TYR A 95 17.93 -19.34 23.39
CA TYR A 95 18.92 -20.18 22.69
C TYR A 95 19.92 -20.84 23.64
N GLN A 96 20.41 -20.11 24.65
CA GLN A 96 21.31 -20.66 25.68
C GLN A 96 20.63 -21.70 26.58
N GLN A 97 19.34 -21.52 26.88
CA GLN A 97 18.56 -22.51 27.62
C GLN A 97 18.33 -23.79 26.81
N ILE A 98 18.04 -23.66 25.51
CA ILE A 98 17.90 -24.81 24.61
C ILE A 98 19.23 -25.56 24.48
N ASP A 99 20.35 -24.85 24.37
CA ASP A 99 21.68 -25.46 24.29
C ASP A 99 22.08 -26.17 25.60
N SER A 100 21.76 -25.57 26.76
CA SER A 100 22.00 -26.22 28.05
C SER A 100 21.09 -27.43 28.30
N LEU A 101 19.84 -27.42 27.80
CA LEU A 101 18.95 -28.58 27.82
C LEU A 101 19.41 -29.69 26.86
N SER A 102 19.89 -29.33 25.66
CA SER A 102 20.44 -30.24 24.65
C SER A 102 21.72 -30.92 25.13
N SER A 103 22.65 -30.14 25.70
CA SER A 103 23.90 -30.65 26.27
C SER A 103 23.66 -31.44 27.57
N GLY A 104 22.71 -31.03 28.40
CA GLY A 104 22.27 -31.78 29.58
C GLY A 104 21.59 -33.11 29.24
N ALA A 105 20.80 -33.17 28.16
CA ALA A 105 20.21 -34.41 27.66
C ALA A 105 21.25 -35.32 26.99
N SER A 106 22.31 -34.76 26.40
CA SER A 106 23.43 -35.55 25.85
C SER A 106 24.36 -36.09 26.94
N ALA A 107 24.50 -35.39 28.07
CA ALA A 107 25.28 -35.85 29.22
C ALA A 107 24.58 -36.94 30.05
N SER A 108 23.26 -37.09 29.94
CA SER A 108 22.50 -38.17 30.61
C SER A 108 22.27 -39.42 29.75
N ALA A 109 22.64 -39.39 28.46
CA ALA A 109 22.51 -40.54 27.54
C ALA A 109 23.82 -41.35 27.35
N GLY A 110 24.94 -40.91 27.93
CA GLY A 110 26.24 -41.60 27.87
C GLY A 110 26.47 -42.57 29.04
N GLY A 111 25.59 -43.56 29.22
CA GLY A 111 25.72 -44.47 30.36
C GLY A 111 24.73 -45.63 30.42
N ALA A 112 24.52 -46.37 29.32
CA ALA A 112 23.99 -47.74 29.39
C ALA A 112 24.17 -48.44 28.04
N ALA A 113 25.16 -49.35 27.95
CA ALA A 113 25.23 -50.36 26.91
C ALA A 113 25.56 -51.73 27.53
N ALA A 114 24.93 -52.77 26.96
CA ALA A 114 24.92 -54.21 27.26
C ALA A 114 23.83 -54.66 28.26
N SER A 115 22.97 -55.65 28.00
CA SER A 115 22.83 -56.65 26.92
C SER A 115 21.54 -57.46 27.15
N GLY A 116 20.88 -57.98 26.10
CA GLY A 116 19.83 -59.01 26.23
C GLY A 116 18.87 -59.13 25.05
N ASP A 117 18.70 -60.35 24.55
CA ASP A 117 18.19 -60.81 23.24
C ASP A 117 16.67 -60.75 22.93
N ASN A 118 16.41 -60.70 21.62
CA ASN A 118 15.39 -61.34 20.76
C ASN A 118 13.86 -61.25 21.01
N ALA A 119 13.22 -60.64 20.00
CA ALA A 119 12.24 -61.22 19.05
C ALA A 119 10.71 -61.08 19.25
N ALA A 120 10.12 -60.64 18.12
CA ALA A 120 8.82 -60.97 17.52
C ALA A 120 7.65 -59.98 17.67
N THR A 121 7.26 -59.44 16.49
CA THR A 121 5.90 -59.22 15.94
C THR A 121 4.94 -58.39 16.79
N ASP A 122 4.33 -57.30 16.31
CA ASP A 122 3.45 -57.27 15.13
C ASP A 122 3.07 -55.80 14.82
N SER A 123 2.81 -55.48 13.56
CA SER A 123 2.12 -54.25 13.14
C SER A 123 0.67 -54.62 12.81
N PRO A 124 -0.29 -53.74 13.07
CA PRO A 124 -0.85 -53.06 11.90
C PRO A 124 -1.15 -51.57 12.11
N ALA A 125 -1.03 -50.86 10.99
CA ALA A 125 -1.49 -49.50 10.78
C ALA A 125 -2.99 -49.33 11.04
N SER A 126 -3.41 -48.10 11.37
CA SER A 126 -4.59 -47.46 10.76
C SER A 126 -4.67 -45.96 11.07
N SER A 127 -4.94 -45.24 9.99
CA SER A 127 -5.16 -43.82 9.80
C SER A 127 -6.26 -43.20 10.67
N GLY A 128 -6.17 -41.87 10.82
CA GLY A 128 -7.35 -41.01 10.88
C GLY A 128 -7.26 -39.86 11.89
N ALA A 129 -6.98 -38.65 11.41
CA ALA A 129 -7.96 -37.56 11.42
C ALA A 129 -7.26 -36.22 11.20
N ALA A 130 -7.69 -35.54 10.13
CA ALA A 130 -7.42 -34.15 9.87
C ALA A 130 -7.82 -33.29 11.07
N THR A 131 -6.86 -32.54 11.60
CA THR A 131 -7.14 -31.28 12.29
C THR A 131 -6.73 -30.15 11.37
N GLY A 132 -7.73 -29.59 10.69
CA GLY A 132 -7.64 -28.23 10.20
C GLY A 132 -7.34 -27.32 11.39
N SER A 133 -6.08 -26.94 11.51
CA SER A 133 -5.69 -25.80 12.33
C SER A 133 -5.11 -24.79 11.36
N SER A 134 -5.88 -23.74 11.14
CA SER A 134 -5.52 -22.50 10.48
C SER A 134 -4.04 -22.20 10.71
N ALA A 135 -3.20 -22.51 9.72
CA ALA A 135 -1.81 -22.11 9.71
C ALA A 135 -1.82 -20.58 9.64
N ALA A 136 -1.74 -19.95 10.82
CA ALA A 136 -1.31 -18.57 10.91
C ALA A 136 0.01 -18.50 10.13
N PRO A 137 0.13 -17.54 9.19
CA PRO A 137 1.26 -17.47 8.28
C PRO A 137 2.53 -17.42 9.13
N VAL A 138 3.39 -18.41 8.91
CA VAL A 138 4.66 -18.60 9.60
C VAL A 138 5.51 -17.36 9.39
N GLN A 139 5.42 -16.44 10.35
CA GLN A 139 6.43 -15.42 10.63
C GLN A 139 7.67 -16.16 11.15
N SER A 140 8.35 -16.90 10.27
CA SER A 140 9.70 -17.38 10.57
C SER A 140 10.60 -16.16 10.67
N GLY A 141 11.51 -16.15 11.65
CA GLY A 141 12.45 -15.05 11.91
C GLY A 141 13.19 -14.55 10.66
N ASP A 142 13.36 -15.43 9.66
CA ASP A 142 14.00 -15.10 8.38
C ASP A 142 13.17 -14.14 7.51
N ALA A 143 11.85 -14.32 7.43
CA ALA A 143 10.99 -13.43 6.64
C ALA A 143 10.89 -12.04 7.30
N ASN A 144 10.75 -11.99 8.62
CA ASN A 144 10.75 -10.72 9.34
C ASN A 144 12.10 -10.00 9.20
N SER A 145 13.21 -10.71 9.38
CA SER A 145 14.56 -10.15 9.24
C SER A 145 14.84 -9.64 7.82
N ASP A 146 14.53 -10.43 6.78
CA ASP A 146 14.75 -10.05 5.39
C ASP A 146 13.89 -8.84 4.99
N TYR A 147 12.62 -8.80 5.45
CA TYR A 147 11.74 -7.65 5.21
C TYR A 147 12.25 -6.38 5.90
N ASN A 148 12.63 -6.47 7.18
CA ASN A 148 13.13 -5.31 7.92
C ASN A 148 14.44 -4.79 7.35
N SER A 149 15.33 -5.69 6.90
CA SER A 149 16.56 -5.33 6.21
C SER A 149 16.27 -4.59 4.89
N ALA A 150 15.28 -5.05 4.12
CA ALA A 150 14.83 -4.37 2.90
C ALA A 150 14.22 -2.98 3.19
N VAL A 151 13.46 -2.84 4.27
CA VAL A 151 12.90 -1.55 4.72
C VAL A 151 14.00 -0.59 5.15
N ALA A 152 15.02 -1.05 5.89
CA ALA A 152 16.16 -0.23 6.31
C ALA A 152 16.92 0.34 5.09
N LEU A 153 17.02 -0.42 4.00
CA LEU A 153 17.58 0.08 2.73
C LEU A 153 16.80 1.28 2.19
N VAL A 154 15.47 1.32 2.35
CA VAL A 154 14.62 2.44 1.90
C VAL A 154 14.72 3.64 2.83
N LEU A 155 14.54 3.43 4.13
CA LEU A 155 14.31 4.51 5.09
C LEU A 155 15.61 5.11 5.62
N GLU A 156 16.59 4.27 5.94
CA GLU A 156 17.83 4.68 6.61
C GLU A 156 18.93 4.94 5.58
N LYS A 157 19.18 3.95 4.72
CA LYS A 157 20.31 3.98 3.79
C LYS A 157 19.98 4.70 2.47
N LYS A 158 18.68 4.88 2.18
CA LYS A 158 18.16 5.46 0.91
C LYS A 158 18.73 4.76 -0.35
N GLN A 159 19.09 3.49 -0.22
CA GLN A 159 19.64 2.66 -1.30
C GLN A 159 18.49 2.00 -2.07
N TYR A 160 17.77 2.79 -2.86
CA TYR A 160 16.51 2.37 -3.50
C TYR A 160 16.67 1.17 -4.45
N ASP A 161 17.79 1.08 -5.19
CA ASP A 161 18.01 -0.05 -6.11
C ASP A 161 18.28 -1.37 -5.39
N GLN A 162 19.03 -1.30 -4.29
CA GLN A 162 19.25 -2.46 -3.44
C GLN A 162 17.94 -2.86 -2.74
N ALA A 163 17.14 -1.88 -2.28
CA ALA A 163 15.83 -2.14 -1.70
C ALA A 163 14.88 -2.82 -2.69
N ILE A 164 14.83 -2.37 -3.95
CA ILE A 164 14.03 -3.02 -5.00
C ILE A 164 14.46 -4.47 -5.17
N THR A 165 15.76 -4.73 -5.27
CA THR A 165 16.30 -6.08 -5.42
C THR A 165 15.95 -6.96 -4.21
N ALA A 166 16.08 -6.42 -3.00
CA ALA A 166 15.76 -7.12 -1.76
C ALA A 166 14.27 -7.45 -1.65
N PHE A 167 13.38 -6.51 -1.95
CA PHE A 167 11.93 -6.78 -1.95
C PHE A 167 11.53 -7.74 -3.07
N GLN A 168 12.15 -7.69 -4.25
CA GLN A 168 11.90 -8.65 -5.32
C GLN A 168 12.32 -10.08 -4.92
N ALA A 169 13.44 -10.21 -4.22
CA ALA A 169 13.86 -11.48 -3.64
C ALA A 169 12.87 -11.93 -2.55
N PHE A 170 12.45 -11.01 -1.68
CA PHE A 170 11.50 -11.26 -0.60
C PHE A 170 10.18 -11.84 -1.11
N VAL A 171 9.53 -11.19 -2.09
CA VAL A 171 8.21 -11.63 -2.59
C VAL A 171 8.25 -13.01 -3.26
N LYS A 172 9.43 -13.41 -3.77
CA LYS A 172 9.66 -14.74 -4.36
C LYS A 172 10.02 -15.79 -3.31
N LYS A 173 10.86 -15.43 -2.35
CA LYS A 173 11.37 -16.31 -1.30
C LYS A 173 10.29 -16.64 -0.26
N TYR A 174 9.40 -15.70 0.02
CA TYR A 174 8.35 -15.83 1.03
C TYR A 174 6.95 -15.59 0.45
N PRO A 175 6.46 -16.50 -0.42
CA PRO A 175 5.17 -16.34 -1.09
C PRO A 175 3.99 -16.21 -0.11
N ASP A 176 4.08 -16.85 1.06
CA ASP A 176 3.02 -16.92 2.07
C ASP A 176 3.19 -15.91 3.24
N SER A 177 4.15 -14.99 3.13
CA SER A 177 4.42 -14.02 4.21
C SER A 177 3.27 -13.03 4.37
N THR A 178 2.96 -12.67 5.62
CA THR A 178 2.07 -11.55 5.96
C THR A 178 2.56 -10.21 5.42
N TYR A 179 3.86 -10.06 5.17
CA TYR A 179 4.45 -8.85 4.62
C TYR A 179 4.30 -8.73 3.10
N GLN A 180 3.77 -9.75 2.41
CA GLN A 180 3.60 -9.71 0.97
C GLN A 180 2.89 -8.46 0.42
N PRO A 181 1.72 -8.04 0.95
CA PRO A 181 1.09 -6.80 0.50
C PRO A 181 1.99 -5.57 0.73
N ASN A 182 2.73 -5.53 1.82
CA ASN A 182 3.62 -4.41 2.13
C ASN A 182 4.87 -4.40 1.25
N ALA A 183 5.47 -5.55 0.98
CA ALA A 183 6.63 -5.69 0.10
C ALA A 183 6.27 -5.30 -1.35
N ASN A 184 5.12 -5.76 -1.84
CA ASN A 184 4.61 -5.33 -3.15
C ASN A 184 4.28 -3.83 -3.16
N TYR A 185 3.72 -3.29 -2.07
CA TYR A 185 3.48 -1.84 -1.94
C TYR A 185 4.80 -1.04 -2.02
N TRP A 186 5.84 -1.47 -1.30
CA TRP A 186 7.17 -0.84 -1.38
C TRP A 186 7.75 -0.91 -2.79
N LEU A 187 7.66 -2.06 -3.46
CA LEU A 187 8.08 -2.18 -4.86
C LEU A 187 7.33 -1.22 -5.77
N GLY A 188 6.02 -1.07 -5.58
CA GLY A 188 5.21 -0.09 -6.30
C GLY A 188 5.72 1.34 -6.09
N GLN A 189 5.93 1.73 -4.83
CA GLN A 189 6.37 3.09 -4.49
C GLN A 189 7.79 3.40 -4.98
N LEU A 190 8.71 2.44 -4.84
CA LEU A 190 10.10 2.61 -5.30
C LEU A 190 10.18 2.71 -6.82
N ASN A 191 9.46 1.85 -7.56
CA ASN A 191 9.42 1.93 -9.02
C ASN A 191 8.75 3.21 -9.51
N TYR A 192 7.70 3.66 -8.83
CA TYR A 192 7.04 4.93 -9.14
C TYR A 192 8.00 6.12 -8.98
N ASN A 193 8.76 6.16 -7.89
CA ASN A 193 9.76 7.22 -7.64
C ASN A 193 10.88 7.20 -8.68
N LYS A 194 11.19 6.04 -9.26
CA LYS A 194 12.14 5.89 -10.38
C LYS A 194 11.55 6.24 -11.76
N GLY A 195 10.30 6.66 -11.82
CA GLY A 195 9.59 6.94 -13.08
C GLY A 195 9.13 5.69 -13.84
N LYS A 196 9.33 4.49 -13.29
CA LYS A 196 8.88 3.22 -13.88
C LYS A 196 7.41 2.99 -13.57
N LYS A 197 6.56 3.78 -14.22
CA LYS A 197 5.11 3.85 -13.97
C LYS A 197 4.40 2.51 -14.23
N ASP A 198 4.80 1.77 -15.26
CA ASP A 198 4.17 0.47 -15.57
C ASP A 198 4.50 -0.59 -14.52
N ASP A 199 5.77 -0.71 -14.13
CA ASP A 199 6.20 -1.60 -13.04
C ASP A 199 5.49 -1.24 -11.73
N ALA A 200 5.41 0.07 -11.42
CA ALA A 200 4.72 0.53 -10.23
C ALA A 200 3.24 0.13 -10.21
N ALA A 201 2.54 0.33 -11.34
CA ALA A 201 1.14 -0.05 -11.47
C ALA A 201 0.95 -1.56 -11.31
N TYR A 202 1.86 -2.38 -11.86
CA TYR A 202 1.84 -3.84 -11.69
C TYR A 202 1.91 -4.24 -10.21
N TYR A 203 2.88 -3.70 -9.45
CA TYR A 203 3.05 -4.05 -8.05
C TYR A 203 1.88 -3.57 -7.19
N PHE A 204 1.38 -2.34 -7.40
CA PHE A 204 0.19 -1.87 -6.69
C PHE A 204 -1.06 -2.69 -7.04
N ALA A 205 -1.28 -3.01 -8.32
CA ALA A 205 -2.39 -3.86 -8.75
C ALA A 205 -2.30 -5.28 -8.15
N THR A 206 -1.09 -5.81 -7.97
CA THR A 206 -0.86 -7.09 -7.29
C THR A 206 -1.34 -7.04 -5.84
N VAL A 207 -1.11 -5.93 -5.13
CA VAL A 207 -1.64 -5.74 -3.76
C VAL A 207 -3.16 -5.81 -3.75
N VAL A 208 -3.82 -5.09 -4.64
CA VAL A 208 -5.30 -5.03 -4.72
C VAL A 208 -5.89 -6.39 -5.10
N LYS A 209 -5.30 -7.06 -6.08
CA LYS A 209 -5.80 -8.33 -6.63
C LYS A 209 -5.64 -9.48 -5.65
N ASN A 210 -4.44 -9.63 -5.08
CA ASN A 210 -4.10 -10.82 -4.29
C ASN A 210 -4.38 -10.61 -2.80
N TYR A 211 -4.38 -9.37 -2.32
CA TYR A 211 -4.55 -9.05 -0.91
C TYR A 211 -5.67 -8.02 -0.66
N PRO A 212 -6.90 -8.19 -1.20
CA PRO A 212 -7.92 -7.14 -1.18
C PRO A 212 -8.34 -6.65 0.22
N LYS A 213 -8.13 -7.48 1.25
CA LYS A 213 -8.41 -7.16 2.67
C LYS A 213 -7.23 -6.51 3.40
N SER A 214 -6.05 -6.41 2.77
CA SER A 214 -4.90 -5.75 3.39
C SER A 214 -5.20 -4.27 3.63
N PRO A 215 -4.71 -3.69 4.73
CA PRO A 215 -4.76 -2.25 4.96
C PRO A 215 -4.13 -1.42 3.83
N LYS A 216 -3.24 -2.03 3.03
CA LYS A 216 -2.56 -1.38 1.90
C LYS A 216 -3.36 -1.37 0.61
N SER A 217 -4.45 -2.12 0.50
CA SER A 217 -5.13 -2.33 -0.78
C SER A 217 -5.90 -1.11 -1.27
N ALA A 218 -6.56 -0.39 -0.35
CA ALA A 218 -7.20 0.88 -0.70
C ALA A 218 -6.19 1.91 -1.21
N GLU A 219 -5.06 2.05 -0.49
CA GLU A 219 -3.97 2.95 -0.85
C GLU A 219 -3.31 2.55 -2.18
N ALA A 220 -3.06 1.26 -2.39
CA ALA A 220 -2.49 0.72 -3.62
C ALA A 220 -3.40 0.98 -4.83
N LEU A 221 -4.71 0.74 -4.70
CA LEU A 221 -5.66 1.00 -5.79
C LEU A 221 -5.71 2.50 -6.13
N TYR A 222 -5.68 3.36 -5.13
CA TYR A 222 -5.56 4.80 -5.34
C TYR A 222 -4.27 5.16 -6.09
N LYS A 223 -3.13 4.58 -5.72
CA LYS A 223 -1.85 4.78 -6.41
C LYS A 223 -1.87 4.32 -7.87
N VAL A 224 -2.60 3.25 -8.21
CA VAL A 224 -2.85 2.88 -9.62
C VAL A 224 -3.57 4.02 -10.35
N GLY A 225 -4.61 4.62 -9.75
CA GLY A 225 -5.31 5.76 -10.33
C GLY A 225 -4.39 6.97 -10.55
N VAL A 226 -3.53 7.26 -9.56
CA VAL A 226 -2.50 8.33 -9.67
C VAL A 226 -1.57 8.06 -10.84
N ILE A 227 -1.08 6.82 -10.99
CA ILE A 227 -0.21 6.46 -12.10
C ILE A 227 -0.91 6.64 -13.45
N MET A 228 -2.18 6.22 -13.58
CA MET A 228 -2.93 6.40 -14.83
C MET A 228 -3.10 7.89 -15.16
N GLN A 229 -3.36 8.72 -14.16
CA GLN A 229 -3.44 10.16 -14.33
C GLN A 229 -2.10 10.75 -14.79
N ASP A 230 -0.99 10.33 -14.17
CA ASP A 230 0.35 10.79 -14.53
C ASP A 230 0.81 10.30 -15.91
N LYS A 231 0.16 9.26 -16.45
CA LYS A 231 0.34 8.80 -17.83
C LYS A 231 -0.50 9.59 -18.84
N GLY A 232 -1.33 10.53 -18.38
CA GLY A 232 -2.26 11.31 -19.22
C GLY A 232 -3.58 10.59 -19.50
N ASP A 233 -3.81 9.43 -18.88
CA ASP A 233 -4.95 8.55 -19.15
C ASP A 233 -6.12 8.89 -18.18
N SER A 234 -6.60 10.14 -18.23
CA SER A 234 -7.59 10.69 -17.28
C SER A 234 -8.87 9.88 -17.17
N ALA A 235 -9.34 9.31 -18.29
CA ALA A 235 -10.52 8.44 -18.30
C ALA A 235 -10.31 7.17 -17.44
N LYS A 236 -9.14 6.51 -17.58
CA LYS A 236 -8.79 5.34 -16.77
C LYS A 236 -8.55 5.72 -15.32
N ALA A 237 -7.89 6.85 -15.06
CA ALA A 237 -7.68 7.34 -13.71
C ALA A 237 -9.00 7.56 -12.96
N LYS A 238 -9.97 8.22 -13.61
CA LYS A 238 -11.31 8.46 -13.05
C LYS A 238 -12.04 7.15 -12.74
N ALA A 239 -12.00 6.18 -13.66
CA ALA A 239 -12.58 4.85 -13.44
C ALA A 239 -11.95 4.13 -12.24
N VAL A 240 -10.61 4.17 -12.12
CA VAL A 240 -9.91 3.57 -10.97
C VAL A 240 -10.25 4.28 -9.67
N TYR A 241 -10.30 5.61 -9.64
CA TYR A 241 -10.71 6.36 -8.45
C TYR A 241 -12.13 6.03 -8.01
N GLN A 242 -13.07 5.90 -8.95
CA GLN A 242 -14.43 5.43 -8.65
C GLN A 242 -14.42 4.02 -8.04
N GLN A 243 -13.53 3.14 -8.52
CA GLN A 243 -13.36 1.82 -7.92
C GLN A 243 -12.85 1.89 -6.48
N VAL A 244 -11.91 2.79 -6.16
CA VAL A 244 -11.47 3.03 -4.77
C VAL A 244 -12.65 3.43 -3.89
N ILE A 245 -13.46 4.39 -4.33
CA ILE A 245 -14.62 4.88 -3.58
C ILE A 245 -15.64 3.76 -3.34
N LYS A 246 -15.89 2.93 -4.36
CA LYS A 246 -16.85 1.83 -4.27
C LYS A 246 -16.37 0.66 -3.41
N GLN A 247 -15.11 0.27 -3.53
CA GLN A 247 -14.56 -0.90 -2.85
C GLN A 247 -14.05 -0.60 -1.43
N TYR A 248 -13.64 0.65 -1.18
CA TYR A 248 -13.03 1.07 0.09
C TYR A 248 -13.65 2.37 0.65
N PRO A 249 -14.99 2.48 0.77
CA PRO A 249 -15.70 3.75 0.99
C PRO A 249 -15.32 4.53 2.25
N ASN A 250 -14.77 3.87 3.28
CA ASN A 250 -14.44 4.48 4.58
C ASN A 250 -12.94 4.72 4.78
N THR A 251 -12.16 4.76 3.70
CA THR A 251 -10.70 4.93 3.76
C THR A 251 -10.27 6.33 3.36
N GLU A 252 -9.12 6.78 3.86
CA GLU A 252 -8.49 8.02 3.38
C GLU A 252 -8.20 7.99 1.87
N ALA A 253 -7.87 6.81 1.34
CA ALA A 253 -7.69 6.61 -0.09
C ALA A 253 -8.97 6.91 -0.89
N ALA A 254 -10.16 6.51 -0.39
CA ALA A 254 -11.43 6.85 -1.03
C ALA A 254 -11.73 8.36 -0.98
N LYS A 255 -11.45 9.03 0.14
CA LYS A 255 -11.60 10.50 0.24
C LYS A 255 -10.69 11.22 -0.76
N GLN A 256 -9.44 10.78 -0.89
CA GLN A 256 -8.49 11.33 -1.86
C GLN A 256 -8.92 11.03 -3.31
N ALA A 257 -9.37 9.80 -3.58
CA ALA A 257 -9.87 9.39 -4.89
C ALA A 257 -11.10 10.22 -5.31
N GLN A 258 -12.03 10.51 -4.40
CA GLN A 258 -13.19 11.36 -4.67
C GLN A 258 -12.78 12.76 -5.11
N LYS A 259 -11.85 13.38 -4.38
CA LYS A 259 -11.32 14.71 -4.74
C LYS A 259 -10.67 14.72 -6.12
N ARG A 260 -9.83 13.72 -6.42
CA ARG A 260 -9.15 13.62 -7.72
C ARG A 260 -10.12 13.32 -8.86
N ALA A 261 -11.07 12.41 -8.67
CA ALA A 261 -12.07 12.06 -9.69
C ALA A 261 -12.98 13.24 -10.07
N ALA A 262 -13.23 14.16 -9.15
CA ALA A 262 -13.99 15.39 -9.42
C ALA A 262 -13.20 16.43 -10.24
N GLY A 263 -11.86 16.40 -10.14
CA GLY A 263 -10.97 17.29 -10.90
C GLY A 263 -10.54 16.76 -12.28
N LEU A 264 -11.01 15.56 -12.66
CA LEU A 264 -10.78 14.92 -13.96
C LEU A 264 -12.05 14.92 -14.81
#